data_AF-A0A7V0MNN7-F1
#
_entry.id   AF-A0A7V0MNN7-F1
#
_cell.length_a   1.000
_cell.length_b   1.000
_cell.length_c   1.000
_cell.angle_alpha   90.00
_cell.angle_beta   90.00
_cell.angle_gamma   90.00
#
_symmetry.space_group_name_H-M   'P 1'
#
loop_
_entity.id
_entity.type
_entity.pdbx_description
1 polymer ?
#
loop_
_entity_poly.entity_id
_entity_poly.type
_entity_poly.pdbx_seq_one_letter_code
_entity_poly.pdbx_strand_id
1 'polypeptide(L)' 'MKYFLSVIGMVMIVEGLPYFAFPDQIKNFLTKISEIPSNQLRMMGFFLMLIGLGVLYIALKTNLLG' A
#
# COMPACT_ATOMS: atom_id res chain seq x y z
N MET A 1 -2.72 -8.65 19.64
CA MET A 1 -3.48 -7.40 19.43
C MET A 1 -2.60 -6.16 19.29
N LYS A 2 -1.56 -5.96 20.12
CA LYS A 2 -0.65 -4.81 20.00
C LYS A 2 -0.03 -4.66 18.59
N TYR A 3 0.58 -5.73 18.06
CA TYR A 3 1.16 -5.72 16.70
C TYR A 3 0.16 -5.38 15.60
N PHE A 4 -1.07 -5.89 15.69
CA PHE A 4 -2.12 -5.61 14.70
C PHE A 4 -2.48 -4.12 14.67
N LEU A 5 -2.72 -3.51 15.84
CA LEU A 5 -2.98 -2.07 15.93
C LEU A 5 -1.78 -1.23 15.49
N SER A 6 -0.55 -1.65 15.80
CA SER A 6 0.66 -0.95 15.37
C SER A 6 0.83 -0.94 13.85
N VAL A 7 0.59 -2.07 13.18
CA VAL A 7 0.68 -2.15 11.72
C VAL A 7 -0.41 -1.28 11.08
N ILE A 8 -1.64 -1.31 11.60
CA ILE A 8 -2.72 -0.42 11.12
C ILE A 8 -2.32 1.05 11.27
N GLY A 9 -1.81 1.44 12.45
CA GLY A 9 -1.37 2.82 12.69
C GLY A 9 -0.25 3.25 11.74
N MET A 10 0.71 2.35 11.46
CA MET A 10 1.78 2.63 10.52
C MET A 10 1.27 2.80 9.09
N VAL A 11 0.33 1.96 8.63
CA VAL A 11 -0.32 2.12 7.32
C VAL A 11 -1.04 3.45 7.23
N MET A 12 -1.76 3.88 8.28
CA MET A 12 -2.44 5.18 8.31
C MET A 12 -1.45 6.36 8.18
N ILE A 13 -0.29 6.30 8.85
CA ILE A 13 0.74 7.32 8.74
C ILE A 13 1.33 7.34 7.32
N VAL A 14 1.71 6.18 6.79
CA VAL A 14 2.32 6.06 5.46
C VAL A 14 1.37 6.52 4.36
N GLU A 15 0.09 6.13 4.43
CA GLU A 15 -0.93 6.56 3.49
C GLU A 15 -1.26 8.04 3.66
N GLY A 16 -1.33 8.56 4.88
CA GLY A 16 -1.68 9.97 5.16
C GLY A 16 -0.59 10.98 4.80
N LEU A 17 0.69 10.58 4.88
CA LEU A 17 1.83 11.48 4.69
C LEU A 17 1.88 12.11 3.28
N PRO A 18 1.68 11.38 2.17
CA PRO A 18 1.62 11.99 0.84
C PRO A 18 0.49 13.02 0.70
N TYR A 19 -0.69 12.77 1.29
CA TYR A 19 -1.80 13.74 1.26
C TYR A 19 -1.49 15.00 2.06
N PHE A 20 -0.79 14.88 3.19
CA PHE A 20 -0.43 16.02 4.04
C PHE A 20 0.75 16.82 3.48
N ALA A 21 1.83 16.15 3.07
CA ALA A 21 3.06 16.80 2.62
C ALA A 21 2.96 17.33 1.18
N PHE A 22 2.24 16.63 0.30
CA PHE A 22 2.24 16.89 -1.14
C PHE A 22 0.83 16.81 -1.79
N PRO A 23 -0.14 17.61 -1.32
CA PRO A 23 -1.54 17.50 -1.74
C PRO A 23 -1.76 17.71 -3.25
N ASP A 24 -1.05 18.66 -3.87
CA ASP A 24 -1.24 18.97 -5.30
C ASP A 24 -0.64 17.88 -6.21
N GLN A 25 0.44 17.24 -5.78
CA GLN A 25 1.05 16.12 -6.52
C GLN A 25 0.12 14.90 -6.50
N ILE A 26 -0.50 14.62 -5.35
CA ILE A 26 -1.49 13.55 -5.24
C ILE A 26 -2.73 13.83 -6.07
N LYS A 27 -3.26 15.06 -6.08
CA LYS A 27 -4.38 15.42 -6.97
C LYS A 27 -4.06 15.15 -8.44
N ASN A 28 -2.90 15.62 -8.91
CA ASN A 28 -2.46 15.38 -10.29
C ASN A 28 -2.27 13.89 -10.59
N PHE A 29 -1.74 13.12 -9.64
CA PHE A 29 -1.58 11.68 -9.78
C PHE A 29 -2.93 10.96 -9.88
N LEU A 30 -3.90 11.33 -9.05
CA LEU A 30 -5.25 10.77 -9.08
C LEU A 30 -5.97 11.08 -10.41
N THR A 31 -5.80 12.27 -10.96
CA THR A 31 -6.33 12.60 -12.30
C THR A 31 -5.76 11.66 -13.36
N LYS A 32 -4.44 11.41 -13.36
CA LYS A 32 -3.82 10.46 -14.29
C LYS A 32 -4.31 9.03 -14.07
N ILE A 33 -4.50 8.60 -12.81
CA ILE A 33 -5.07 7.28 -12.50
C ILE A 33 -6.48 7.14 -13.07
N SER A 34 -7.29 8.21 -13.04
CA SER A 34 -8.66 8.16 -13.54
C SER A 34 -8.75 7.93 -15.05
N GLU A 35 -7.68 8.22 -15.79
CA GLU A 35 -7.58 8.00 -17.24
C GLU A 35 -7.15 6.56 -17.58
N ILE A 36 -6.61 5.81 -16.61
CA ILE A 36 -6.16 4.44 -16.82
C ILE A 36 -7.38 3.49 -16.86
N PRO A 37 -7.50 2.60 -17.87
CA PRO A 37 -8.59 1.64 -17.95
C PRO A 37 -8.68 0.74 -16.71
N SER A 38 -9.90 0.50 -16.23
CA SER A 38 -10.15 -0.30 -15.02
C SER A 38 -9.49 -1.68 -15.03
N ASN A 39 -9.34 -2.30 -16.20
CA ASN A 39 -8.67 -3.60 -16.31
C ASN A 39 -7.18 -3.53 -15.98
N GLN A 40 -6.49 -2.48 -16.42
CA GLN A 40 -5.07 -2.27 -16.10
C GLN A 40 -4.89 -1.95 -14.61
N LEU A 41 -5.78 -1.12 -14.04
CA LEU A 41 -5.78 -0.82 -12.61
C LEU A 41 -5.97 -2.08 -11.75
N ARG A 42 -6.89 -2.97 -12.15
CA ARG A 42 -7.12 -4.25 -11.48
C ARG A 42 -5.90 -5.17 -11.56
N MET A 43 -5.27 -5.27 -12.73
CA MET A 43 -4.05 -6.08 -12.86
C MET A 43 -2.91 -5.53 -12.01
N MET A 44 -2.68 -4.21 -12.04
CA MET A 44 -1.67 -3.56 -11.21
C MET A 44 -1.93 -3.81 -9.72
N GLY A 45 -3.16 -3.60 -9.26
CA GLY A 45 -3.55 -3.87 -7.88
C GLY A 45 -3.40 -5.34 -7.50
N PHE A 46 -3.73 -6.26 -8.40
CA PHE A 46 -3.56 -7.69 -8.20
C PHE A 46 -2.09 -8.08 -8.01
N PHE A 47 -1.18 -7.60 -8.86
CA PHE A 47 0.25 -7.85 -8.70
C PHE A 47 0.81 -7.23 -7.41
N LEU A 48 0.39 -6.02 -7.06
CA LEU A 48 0.75 -5.39 -5.78
C LEU A 48 0.30 -6.24 -4.58
N MET A 49 -0.93 -6.75 -4.60
CA MET A 49 -1.42 -7.66 -3.56
C MET A 49 -0.61 -8.96 -3.50
N LEU A 50 -0.29 -9.58 -4.64
CA LEU A 50 0.53 -10.79 -4.68
C LEU A 50 1.94 -10.56 -4.12
N ILE A 51 2.57 -9.45 -4.49
CA ILE A 51 3.89 -9.08 -3.97
C ILE A 51 3.80 -8.86 -2.45
N GLY A 52 2.79 -8.12 -1.98
CA GLY A 52 2.56 -7.90 -0.55
C GLY A 52 2.35 -9.20 0.22
N LEU A 53 1.56 -10.13 -0.32
CA LEU A 53 1.37 -11.47 0.23
C LEU A 53 2.68 -12.27 0.25
N GLY A 54 3.50 -12.18 -0.80
CA GLY A 54 4.82 -12.81 -0.85
C GLY A 54 5.77 -12.27 0.22
N VAL A 55 5.82 -10.95 0.40
CA VAL A 55 6.62 -10.29 1.45
C VAL A 55 6.14 -10.72 2.84
N LEU A 56 4.83 -10.71 3.09
CA LEU A 56 4.27 -11.18 4.36
C LEU A 56 4.59 -12.65 4.61
N TYR A 57 4.47 -13.50 3.59
CA TYR A 57 4.80 -14.92 3.70
C TYR A 57 6.27 -15.13 4.08
N ILE A 58 7.20 -14.42 3.44
CA ILE A 58 8.63 -14.50 3.76
C ILE A 58 8.88 -13.98 5.18
N ALA A 59 8.33 -12.82 5.54
CA ALA A 59 8.53 -12.21 6.85
C ALA A 59 8.00 -13.09 7.99
N LEU A 60 6.82 -13.70 7.81
CA LEU A 60 6.20 -14.58 8.80
C LEU A 60 6.91 -15.94 8.89
N LYS A 61 7.33 -16.52 7.76
CA LYS A 61 7.96 -17.85 7.72
C LYS A 61 9.42 -17.85 8.17
N THR A 62 10.13 -16.74 7.96
CA THR A 62 11.56 -16.65 8.28
C THR A 62 11.83 -16.54 9.78
N ASN A 63 10.81 -16.45 10.64
CA ASN A 63 10.96 -16.28 12.10
C ASN A 63 11.96 -15.15 12.46
N LEU A 64 12.08 -14.15 11.57
CA LEU A 64 13.02 -13.03 11.70
C LEU A 64 12.54 -11.99 12.72
N LEU A 65 11.35 -12.22 13.28
CA LEU A 65 10.70 -11.47 14.35
C LEU A 65 10.49 -12.39 15.58
N GLY A 66 11.36 -13.39 15.77
CA GLY A 66 11.57 -14.05 17.06
C GLY A 66 12.33 -13.12 18.00
#